data_AF-A0A9D6YMU4-F1
#
_entry.id   AF-A0A9D6YMU4-F1
#
_cell.length_a   1.000
_cell.length_b   1.000
_cell.length_c   1.000
_cell.angle_alpha   90.00
_cell.angle_beta   90.00
_cell.angle_gamma   90.00
#
_symmetry.space_group_name_H-M   'P 1'
#
loop_
_entity.id
_entity.type
_entity.pdbx_description
1 polymer ?
#
loop_
_entity_poly.entity_id
_entity_poly.type
_entity_poly.pdbx_seq_one_letter_code
_entity_poly.pdbx_strand_id
1 'polypeptide(L)'
;MAEQEKPKKEKAKPKPKGKGKAEVEAKPEAEAKAKGAAEAAKAEKIEARLREFYRQECVPKMMQEFRYRSPMQVPRLEKIVINMGLGEAIQNIKLLESAAQELSAITGQKAVVTRARRSIAAFKLREGMPIGCMVTLRRDRMYHFFDKLVNVVLARVRDFRGVSDRAFDGRGNYTLGIKEQIIFPEIDYDKIDKVKGMNITIVTTAPTDEEGKYLLKLMGLPFRR
;
A
#
# COMPACT_ATOMS: atom_id res chain seq x y z
N MET A 1 34.22 -71.31 -8.59
CA MET A 1 35.39 -71.87 -9.31
C MET A 1 35.13 -71.62 -10.79
N ALA A 2 35.81 -70.77 -11.55
CA ALA A 2 37.07 -70.01 -11.41
C ALA A 2 36.90 -68.64 -12.14
N GLU A 3 37.24 -67.51 -11.50
CA GLU A 3 38.39 -66.60 -11.79
C GLU A 3 38.30 -65.82 -13.12
N GLN A 4 38.05 -64.48 -13.08
CA GLN A 4 39.02 -63.35 -13.11
C GLN A 4 39.67 -63.18 -14.51
N GLU A 5 39.73 -62.02 -15.19
CA GLU A 5 40.18 -60.68 -14.76
C GLU A 5 39.85 -59.58 -15.82
N LYS A 6 39.79 -58.30 -15.43
CA LYS A 6 39.70 -57.07 -16.28
C LYS A 6 41.10 -56.49 -16.54
N PRO A 7 41.31 -55.46 -17.42
CA PRO A 7 41.20 -54.01 -17.04
C PRO A 7 40.63 -53.09 -18.16
N LYS A 8 39.83 -52.02 -17.91
CA LYS A 8 40.15 -50.56 -17.68
C LYS A 8 41.11 -49.94 -18.72
N LYS A 9 41.05 -48.67 -19.21
CA LYS A 9 40.20 -47.44 -19.20
C LYS A 9 41.04 -46.38 -19.99
N GLU A 10 40.49 -45.50 -20.85
CA GLU A 10 40.65 -44.01 -20.80
C GLU A 10 40.19 -43.20 -22.05
N LYS A 11 39.20 -42.33 -21.81
CA LYS A 11 38.96 -40.90 -22.17
C LYS A 11 39.42 -40.24 -23.50
N ALA A 12 38.43 -39.56 -24.11
CA ALA A 12 38.35 -38.11 -24.47
C ALA A 12 38.30 -37.69 -25.97
N LYS A 13 37.37 -36.75 -26.23
CA LYS A 13 36.97 -36.08 -27.51
C LYS A 13 38.08 -35.16 -28.09
N PRO A 14 37.99 -34.69 -29.35
CA PRO A 14 37.28 -33.41 -29.66
C PRO A 14 36.54 -33.33 -31.03
N LYS A 15 35.63 -32.34 -31.16
CA LYS A 15 34.90 -31.81 -32.36
C LYS A 15 35.84 -30.93 -33.23
N PRO A 16 35.59 -30.57 -34.53
CA PRO A 16 34.51 -29.63 -34.95
C PRO A 16 33.97 -29.61 -36.42
N LYS A 17 32.78 -28.98 -36.54
CA LYS A 17 32.09 -28.19 -37.60
C LYS A 17 32.59 -28.14 -39.07
N GLY A 18 31.66 -28.44 -40.02
CA GLY A 18 30.90 -27.40 -40.76
C GLY A 18 31.19 -27.12 -42.26
N LYS A 19 30.13 -27.11 -43.09
CA LYS A 19 29.79 -26.29 -44.30
C LYS A 19 28.52 -26.91 -44.94
N GLY A 20 27.46 -26.22 -45.39
CA GLY A 20 27.08 -24.81 -45.43
C GLY A 20 25.59 -24.62 -45.79
N LYS A 21 25.10 -23.43 -45.41
CA LYS A 21 23.96 -22.59 -45.85
C LYS A 21 22.71 -23.18 -46.55
N ALA A 22 21.56 -22.95 -45.92
CA ALA A 22 20.36 -22.38 -46.54
C ALA A 22 19.72 -21.38 -45.54
N GLU A 23 19.62 -20.12 -45.93
CA GLU A 23 18.81 -19.09 -45.25
C GLU A 23 17.37 -19.24 -45.76
N VAL A 24 16.37 -19.40 -44.87
CA VAL A 24 15.15 -18.57 -44.78
C VAL A 24 14.51 -18.86 -43.40
N GLU A 25 13.91 -17.83 -42.77
CA GLU A 25 12.94 -17.93 -41.65
C GLU A 25 13.47 -18.29 -40.24
N ALA A 26 14.12 -17.35 -39.55
CA ALA A 26 14.23 -17.41 -38.08
C ALA A 26 14.61 -16.06 -37.45
N LYS A 27 13.83 -14.98 -37.68
CA LYS A 27 14.09 -13.68 -37.02
C LYS A 27 12.91 -12.87 -36.44
N PRO A 28 11.64 -13.31 -36.38
CA PRO A 28 10.62 -12.51 -35.67
C PRO A 28 10.41 -12.90 -34.19
N GLU A 29 10.93 -14.02 -33.69
CA GLU A 29 10.61 -14.49 -32.32
C GLU A 29 11.57 -13.97 -31.23
N ALA A 30 12.78 -13.55 -31.59
CA ALA A 30 13.78 -13.08 -30.62
C ALA A 30 13.54 -11.61 -30.17
N GLU A 31 12.99 -10.77 -31.06
CA GLU A 31 12.66 -9.37 -30.72
C GLU A 31 11.32 -9.24 -29.97
N ALA A 32 10.40 -10.18 -30.15
CA ALA A 32 9.14 -10.22 -29.41
C ALA A 32 9.34 -10.56 -27.92
N LYS A 33 10.29 -11.46 -27.60
CA LYS A 33 10.64 -11.82 -26.21
C LYS A 33 11.43 -10.73 -25.48
N ALA A 34 12.24 -9.94 -26.20
CA ALA A 34 12.93 -8.79 -25.61
C ALA A 34 11.98 -7.61 -25.29
N LYS A 35 10.95 -7.40 -26.12
CA LYS A 35 9.92 -6.38 -25.87
C LYS A 35 8.98 -6.77 -24.72
N GLY A 36 8.56 -8.03 -24.62
CA GLY A 36 7.70 -8.50 -23.54
C GLY A 36 8.35 -8.44 -22.15
N ALA A 37 9.66 -8.65 -22.04
CA ALA A 37 10.39 -8.52 -20.77
C ALA A 37 10.59 -7.05 -20.34
N ALA A 38 10.77 -6.13 -21.30
CA ALA A 38 10.88 -4.70 -21.03
C ALA A 38 9.52 -4.07 -20.63
N GLU A 39 8.42 -4.63 -21.12
CA GLU A 39 7.05 -4.19 -20.80
C GLU A 39 6.60 -4.72 -19.42
N ALA A 40 6.96 -5.95 -19.07
CA ALA A 40 6.77 -6.49 -17.72
C ALA A 40 7.61 -5.77 -16.66
N ALA A 41 8.85 -5.37 -16.98
CA ALA A 41 9.69 -4.57 -16.09
C ALA A 41 9.20 -3.10 -15.95
N LYS A 42 8.46 -2.58 -16.95
CA LYS A 42 7.76 -1.29 -16.83
C LYS A 42 6.50 -1.37 -15.96
N ALA A 43 5.85 -2.53 -15.88
CA ALA A 43 4.73 -2.75 -14.97
C ALA A 43 5.17 -2.81 -13.49
N GLU A 44 6.40 -3.26 -13.20
CA GLU A 44 6.98 -3.20 -11.85
C GLU A 44 7.42 -1.79 -11.44
N LYS A 45 7.52 -0.86 -12.39
CA LYS A 45 7.98 0.52 -12.19
C LYS A 45 6.87 1.53 -12.45
N ILE A 46 5.66 1.21 -12.00
CA ILE A 46 4.64 2.23 -11.79
C ILE A 46 5.11 3.04 -10.58
N GLU A 47 5.96 4.05 -10.78
CA GLU A 47 6.06 5.11 -9.78
C GLU A 47 4.61 5.55 -9.54
N ALA A 48 4.12 5.43 -8.31
CA ALA A 48 2.75 5.78 -8.00
C ALA A 48 2.49 7.17 -8.59
N ARG A 49 1.50 7.32 -9.48
CA ARG A 49 1.19 8.58 -10.19
C ARG A 49 1.25 9.80 -9.27
N LEU A 50 0.77 9.62 -8.03
CA LEU A 50 0.77 10.63 -6.99
C LEU A 50 2.17 11.04 -6.48
N ARG A 51 3.16 10.13 -6.52
CA ARG A 51 4.55 10.38 -6.17
C ARG A 51 5.27 11.24 -7.22
N GLU A 52 5.01 11.00 -8.50
CA GLU A 52 5.49 11.86 -9.59
C GLU A 52 4.84 13.24 -9.49
N PHE A 53 3.51 13.29 -9.34
CA PHE A 53 2.75 14.52 -9.13
C PHE A 53 3.26 15.33 -7.93
N TYR A 54 3.55 14.66 -6.81
CA TYR A 54 4.14 15.29 -5.63
C TYR A 54 5.47 15.99 -5.97
N ARG A 55 6.37 15.29 -6.67
CA ARG A 55 7.70 15.82 -7.03
C ARG A 55 7.62 16.97 -8.05
N GLN A 56 6.76 16.85 -9.05
CA GLN A 56 6.71 17.78 -10.18
C GLN A 56 5.86 19.02 -9.87
N GLU A 57 4.75 18.86 -9.16
CA GLU A 57 3.79 19.95 -8.95
C GLU A 57 3.67 20.39 -7.49
N CYS A 58 3.59 19.45 -6.54
CA CYS A 58 3.37 19.84 -5.14
C CYS A 58 4.59 20.54 -4.54
N VAL A 59 5.79 20.02 -4.78
CA VAL A 59 7.05 20.60 -4.27
C VAL A 59 7.25 22.06 -4.70
N PRO A 60 7.17 22.44 -5.99
CA PRO A 60 7.35 23.83 -6.38
C PRO A 60 6.26 24.75 -5.83
N LYS A 61 5.00 24.30 -5.79
CA LYS A 61 3.88 25.09 -5.21
C LYS A 61 4.10 25.36 -3.72
N MET A 62 4.51 24.35 -2.94
CA MET A 62 4.83 24.53 -1.52
C MET A 62 6.05 25.43 -1.29
N MET A 63 7.06 25.34 -2.17
CA MET A 63 8.25 26.19 -2.06
C MET A 63 7.94 27.66 -2.38
N GLN A 64 6.98 27.93 -3.28
CA GLN A 64 6.51 29.28 -3.57
C GLN A 64 5.69 29.87 -2.42
N GLU A 65 4.77 29.10 -1.86
CA GLU A 65 3.87 29.54 -0.79
C GLU A 65 4.63 29.82 0.53
N PHE A 66 5.42 28.84 0.98
CA PHE A 66 6.08 28.88 2.30
C PHE A 66 7.55 29.33 2.24
N ARG A 67 8.08 29.60 1.04
CA ARG A 67 9.44 30.12 0.82
C ARG A 67 10.53 29.37 1.58
N TYR A 68 10.47 28.04 1.52
CA TYR A 68 11.47 27.19 2.17
C TYR A 68 12.88 27.46 1.65
N ARG A 69 13.87 27.38 2.55
CA ARG A 69 15.29 27.62 2.21
C ARG A 69 15.91 26.45 1.46
N SER A 70 15.38 25.24 1.64
CA SER A 70 15.89 24.02 1.03
C SER A 70 14.75 23.17 0.49
N PRO A 71 14.92 22.54 -0.69
CA PRO A 71 13.94 21.61 -1.24
C PRO A 71 13.63 20.43 -0.29
N MET A 72 14.58 20.04 0.56
CA MET A 72 14.39 18.95 1.54
C MET A 72 13.53 19.34 2.75
N GLN A 73 13.25 20.63 2.93
CA GLN A 73 12.38 21.12 4.00
C GLN A 73 10.89 20.95 3.65
N VAL A 74 10.58 20.71 2.37
CA VAL A 74 9.19 20.57 1.92
C VAL A 74 8.54 19.36 2.60
N PRO A 75 7.37 19.54 3.23
CA PRO A 75 6.64 18.46 3.87
C PRO A 75 6.31 17.32 2.92
N ARG A 76 6.45 16.09 3.41
CA ARG A 76 6.12 14.86 2.69
C ARG A 76 5.26 13.94 3.54
N LEU A 77 4.57 13.01 2.88
CA LEU A 77 3.90 11.89 3.53
C LEU A 77 4.95 10.90 4.05
N GLU A 78 4.91 10.59 5.36
CA GLU A 78 5.83 9.64 5.96
C GLU A 78 5.24 8.22 5.99
N LYS A 79 4.00 8.11 6.47
CA LYS A 79 3.25 6.85 6.57
C LYS A 79 1.76 7.14 6.66
N ILE A 80 0.96 6.16 6.24
CA ILE A 80 -0.47 6.14 6.51
C ILE A 80 -0.75 4.94 7.41
N VAL A 81 -1.40 5.21 8.54
CA VAL A 81 -1.82 4.19 9.50
C VAL A 81 -3.32 4.03 9.41
N ILE A 82 -3.77 2.81 9.16
CA ILE A 82 -5.19 2.46 9.14
C ILE A 82 -5.42 1.60 10.37
N ASN A 83 -6.39 2.00 11.19
CA ASN A 83 -6.70 1.34 12.44
C ASN A 83 -8.21 1.09 12.53
N MET A 84 -8.57 -0.13 12.91
CA MET A 84 -9.93 -0.53 13.21
C MET A 84 -9.99 -1.03 14.65
N GLY A 85 -10.72 -0.30 15.50
CA GLY A 85 -11.00 -0.69 16.87
C GLY A 85 -12.34 -1.42 16.94
N LEU A 86 -12.33 -2.70 17.33
CA LEU A 86 -13.53 -3.52 17.42
C LEU A 86 -13.74 -3.93 18.88
N GLY A 87 -14.43 -3.09 19.66
CA GLY A 87 -14.74 -3.40 21.06
C GLY A 87 -15.53 -4.70 21.24
N GLU A 88 -16.32 -5.09 20.24
CA GLU A 88 -17.08 -6.35 20.21
C GLU A 88 -16.20 -7.59 19.96
N ALA A 89 -14.96 -7.41 19.48
CA ALA A 89 -14.04 -8.51 19.18
C ALA A 89 -13.65 -9.34 20.41
N ILE A 90 -13.82 -8.80 21.62
CA ILE A 90 -13.57 -9.50 22.88
C ILE A 90 -14.51 -10.72 23.01
N GLN A 91 -15.75 -10.58 22.52
CA GLN A 91 -16.77 -11.64 22.60
C GLN A 91 -16.76 -12.54 21.37
N ASN A 92 -16.35 -12.02 20.21
CA ASN A 92 -16.35 -12.76 18.96
C ASN A 92 -15.05 -12.57 18.18
N ILE A 93 -14.16 -13.57 18.27
CA ILE A 93 -12.86 -13.60 17.58
C ILE A 93 -13.05 -13.64 16.05
N LYS A 94 -14.14 -14.25 15.54
CA LYS A 94 -14.38 -14.36 14.09
C LYS A 94 -14.58 -12.99 13.43
N LEU A 95 -15.21 -12.04 14.12
CA LEU A 95 -15.37 -10.67 13.61
C LEU A 95 -14.03 -9.98 13.39
N LEU A 96 -13.05 -10.28 14.25
CA LEU A 96 -11.71 -9.72 14.15
C LEU A 96 -10.92 -10.35 13.00
N GLU A 97 -11.08 -11.66 12.77
CA GLU A 97 -10.48 -12.34 11.61
C GLU A 97 -11.03 -11.82 10.28
N SER A 98 -12.36 -11.67 10.18
CA SER A 98 -13.02 -11.05 9.02
C SER A 98 -12.52 -9.62 8.79
N ALA A 99 -12.44 -8.80 9.85
CA ALA A 99 -11.91 -7.45 9.74
C ALA A 99 -10.44 -7.40 9.29
N ALA A 100 -9.61 -8.33 9.77
CA ALA A 100 -8.22 -8.43 9.34
C ALA A 100 -8.11 -8.80 7.85
N GLN A 101 -9.00 -9.67 7.36
CA GLN A 101 -9.07 -10.05 5.94
C GLN A 101 -9.54 -8.87 5.08
N GLU A 102 -10.59 -8.18 5.48
CA GLU A 102 -11.12 -6.98 4.80
C GLU A 102 -10.04 -5.89 4.69
N LEU A 103 -9.35 -5.56 5.79
CA LEU A 103 -8.25 -4.61 5.78
C LEU A 103 -7.08 -5.06 4.89
N SER A 104 -6.80 -6.36 4.86
CA SER A 104 -5.75 -6.90 4.00
C SER A 104 -6.12 -6.80 2.53
N ALA A 105 -7.39 -7.00 2.17
CA ALA A 105 -7.90 -6.84 0.80
C ALA A 105 -7.83 -5.37 0.34
N ILE A 106 -8.24 -4.43 1.20
CA ILE A 106 -8.21 -2.99 0.90
C ILE A 106 -6.78 -2.48 0.65
N THR A 107 -5.86 -2.89 1.52
CA THR A 107 -4.51 -2.32 1.59
C THR A 107 -3.45 -3.12 0.83
N GLY A 108 -3.74 -4.36 0.44
CA GLY A 108 -2.76 -5.28 -0.14
C GLY A 108 -1.63 -5.66 0.84
N GLN A 109 -1.84 -5.47 2.14
CA GLN A 109 -0.88 -5.79 3.18
C GLN A 109 -1.57 -6.50 4.35
N LYS A 110 -0.95 -7.58 4.84
CA LYS A 110 -1.50 -8.34 5.96
C LYS A 110 -1.67 -7.44 7.20
N ALA A 111 -2.88 -7.40 7.73
CA ALA A 111 -3.20 -6.66 8.94
C ALA A 111 -2.55 -7.29 10.19
N VAL A 112 -2.12 -6.43 11.12
CA VAL A 112 -1.58 -6.82 12.41
C VAL A 112 -2.69 -6.70 13.45
N VAL A 113 -2.96 -7.81 14.16
CA VAL A 113 -3.92 -7.83 15.26
C VAL A 113 -3.31 -7.15 16.47
N THR A 114 -3.97 -6.13 17.00
CA THR A 114 -3.56 -5.40 18.19
C THR A 114 -4.13 -6.06 19.44
N ARG A 115 -3.27 -6.26 20.45
CA ARG A 115 -3.62 -6.86 21.73
C ARG A 115 -3.68 -5.81 22.84
N ALA A 116 -4.54 -6.06 23.81
CA ALA A 116 -4.66 -5.32 25.06
C ALA A 116 -3.31 -5.25 25.81
N ARG A 117 -2.88 -4.04 26.18
CA ARG A 117 -1.71 -3.83 27.06
C ARG A 117 -2.07 -3.72 28.55
N ARG A 118 -3.33 -3.41 28.86
CA ARG A 118 -3.81 -3.21 30.23
C ARG A 118 -5.15 -3.88 30.40
N SER A 119 -5.40 -4.43 31.59
CA SER A 119 -6.70 -4.97 31.97
C SER A 119 -7.59 -3.84 32.49
N ILE A 120 -8.80 -3.73 31.94
CA ILE A 120 -9.79 -2.70 32.34
C ILE A 120 -11.13 -3.39 32.54
N ALA A 121 -11.61 -3.41 33.79
CA ALA A 121 -12.83 -4.11 34.18
C ALA A 121 -14.10 -3.55 33.49
N ALA A 122 -14.18 -2.22 33.30
CA ALA A 122 -15.32 -1.58 32.64
C ALA A 122 -15.56 -2.08 31.21
N PHE A 123 -14.49 -2.42 30.49
CA PHE A 123 -14.56 -2.96 29.13
C PHE A 123 -14.48 -4.50 29.08
N LYS A 124 -14.52 -5.17 30.24
CA LYS A 124 -14.36 -6.64 30.39
C LYS A 124 -13.09 -7.17 29.71
N LEU A 125 -12.04 -6.36 29.71
CA LEU A 125 -10.86 -6.57 28.90
C LEU A 125 -9.68 -6.99 29.78
N ARG A 126 -9.01 -8.07 29.37
CA ARG A 126 -7.81 -8.59 30.03
C ARG A 126 -6.59 -8.36 29.13
N GLU A 127 -5.42 -8.21 29.74
CA GLU A 127 -4.16 -8.11 29.02
C GLU A 127 -3.94 -9.29 28.07
N GLY A 128 -3.41 -9.02 26.89
CA GLY A 128 -3.17 -10.02 25.84
C GLY A 128 -4.38 -10.34 24.95
N MET A 129 -5.60 -9.92 25.30
CA MET A 129 -6.79 -10.14 24.45
C MET A 129 -6.70 -9.33 23.15
N PRO A 130 -7.09 -9.89 21.99
CA PRO A 130 -7.15 -9.15 20.73
C PRO A 130 -8.34 -8.18 20.72
N ILE A 131 -8.10 -6.92 20.33
CA ILE A 131 -9.12 -5.85 20.36
C ILE A 131 -9.36 -5.27 18.96
N GLY A 132 -8.33 -5.23 18.11
CA GLY A 132 -8.44 -4.55 16.84
C GLY A 132 -7.39 -5.00 15.85
N CYS A 133 -7.39 -4.31 14.72
CA CYS A 133 -6.46 -4.55 13.62
C CYS A 133 -5.86 -3.23 13.14
N MET A 134 -4.58 -3.24 12.83
CA MET A 134 -3.90 -2.09 12.24
C MET A 134 -3.05 -2.49 11.03
N VAL A 135 -2.93 -1.58 10.08
CA VAL A 135 -2.01 -1.65 8.96
C VAL A 135 -1.22 -0.36 8.89
N THR A 136 0.08 -0.43 8.64
CA THR A 136 0.90 0.74 8.35
C THR A 136 1.46 0.63 6.94
N LEU A 137 1.08 1.60 6.11
CA LEU A 137 1.51 1.73 4.73
C LEU A 137 2.65 2.74 4.63
N ARG A 138 3.67 2.40 3.84
CA ARG A 138 4.84 3.24 3.56
C ARG A 138 5.21 3.13 2.08
N ARG A 139 6.01 4.08 1.60
CA ARG A 139 6.54 4.10 0.22
C ARG A 139 5.40 4.05 -0.82
N ASP A 140 5.52 3.24 -1.85
CA ASP A 140 4.61 3.27 -2.99
C ASP A 140 3.18 2.83 -2.63
N ARG A 141 3.04 1.82 -1.75
CA ARG A 141 1.71 1.36 -1.27
C ARG A 141 0.92 2.47 -0.58
N MET A 142 1.62 3.36 0.13
CA MET A 142 1.01 4.51 0.78
C MET A 142 0.43 5.49 -0.25
N TYR A 143 1.20 5.81 -1.30
CA TYR A 143 0.74 6.70 -2.37
C TYR A 143 -0.42 6.11 -3.16
N HIS A 144 -0.39 4.80 -3.47
CA HIS A 144 -1.52 4.12 -4.13
C HIS A 144 -2.78 4.11 -3.26
N PHE A 145 -2.64 3.86 -1.96
CA PHE A 145 -3.78 3.91 -1.05
C PHE A 145 -4.36 5.32 -0.93
N PHE A 146 -3.50 6.35 -0.85
CA PHE A 146 -3.95 7.74 -0.79
C PHE A 146 -4.68 8.16 -2.07
N ASP A 147 -4.14 7.81 -3.25
CA ASP A 147 -4.76 8.07 -4.54
C ASP A 147 -6.15 7.39 -4.64
N LYS A 148 -6.24 6.12 -4.25
CA LYS A 148 -7.51 5.38 -4.17
C LYS A 148 -8.49 6.06 -3.21
N LEU A 149 -8.00 6.49 -2.05
CA LEU A 149 -8.82 7.14 -1.03
C LEU A 149 -9.46 8.42 -1.59
N VAL A 150 -8.66 9.29 -2.18
CA VAL A 150 -9.11 10.60 -2.68
C VAL A 150 -10.04 10.45 -3.88
N ASN A 151 -9.65 9.66 -4.88
CA ASN A 151 -10.34 9.62 -6.17
C ASN A 151 -11.53 8.65 -6.21
N VAL A 152 -11.45 7.53 -5.50
CA VAL A 152 -12.47 6.46 -5.59
C VAL A 152 -13.33 6.42 -4.34
N VAL A 153 -12.70 6.43 -3.17
CA VAL A 153 -13.37 6.12 -1.90
C VAL A 153 -14.20 7.30 -1.41
N LEU A 154 -13.65 8.53 -1.39
CA LEU A 154 -14.38 9.71 -0.93
C LEU A 154 -15.60 10.02 -1.78
N ALA A 155 -15.55 9.73 -3.09
CA ALA A 155 -16.69 9.90 -4.00
C ALA A 155 -17.86 8.94 -3.70
N ARG A 156 -17.58 7.80 -3.06
CA ARG A 156 -18.59 6.79 -2.67
C ARG A 156 -19.15 6.99 -1.28
N VAL A 157 -18.61 7.95 -0.51
CA VAL A 157 -19.12 8.23 0.84
C VAL A 157 -20.51 8.85 0.72
N ARG A 158 -21.50 8.23 1.37
CA ARG A 158 -22.86 8.76 1.47
C ARG A 158 -22.84 10.12 2.18
N ASP A 159 -23.50 11.12 1.59
CA ASP A 159 -23.60 12.49 2.09
C ASP A 159 -22.24 13.20 2.29
N PHE A 160 -21.31 13.01 1.35
CA PHE A 160 -19.99 13.63 1.42
C PHE A 160 -20.04 15.15 1.21
N ARG A 161 -19.78 15.92 2.28
CA ARG A 161 -19.71 17.41 2.25
C ARG A 161 -18.28 17.95 2.25
N GLY A 162 -17.30 17.11 1.94
CA GLY A 162 -15.89 17.40 2.17
C GLY A 162 -15.42 16.94 3.56
N VAL A 163 -14.12 16.74 3.68
CA VAL A 163 -13.50 16.39 4.96
C VAL A 163 -13.34 17.62 5.86
N SER A 164 -13.31 17.41 7.17
CA SER A 164 -13.19 18.50 8.14
C SER A 164 -11.76 19.05 8.18
N ASP A 165 -11.64 20.38 8.17
CA ASP A 165 -10.39 21.12 8.41
C ASP A 165 -9.90 21.05 9.86
N ARG A 166 -10.74 20.56 10.79
CA ARG A 166 -10.42 20.54 12.23
C ARG A 166 -9.77 19.24 12.71
N ALA A 167 -9.57 18.27 11.82
CA ALA A 167 -9.06 16.95 12.20
C ALA A 167 -7.52 16.85 12.18
N PHE A 168 -6.84 18.00 12.22
CA PHE A 168 -5.40 18.10 12.41
C PHE A 168 -5.04 18.10 13.90
N ASP A 169 -3.83 17.64 14.22
CA ASP A 169 -3.34 17.43 15.59
C ASP A 169 -2.41 18.54 16.11
N GLY A 170 -2.29 19.67 15.42
CA GLY A 170 -1.36 20.75 15.74
C GLY A 170 0.06 20.54 15.20
N ARG A 171 0.36 19.36 14.66
CA ARG A 171 1.67 18.96 14.12
C ARG A 171 1.55 18.47 12.68
N GLY A 172 0.54 18.93 11.95
CA GLY A 172 0.37 18.62 10.52
C GLY A 172 -0.01 17.17 10.22
N ASN A 173 -0.37 16.35 11.23
CA ASN A 173 -0.93 15.03 10.97
C ASN A 173 -2.45 15.13 10.88
N TYR A 174 -3.03 14.34 9.99
CA TYR A 174 -4.46 14.37 9.73
C TYR A 174 -5.09 13.03 10.05
N THR A 175 -6.19 13.01 10.81
CA THR A 175 -6.93 11.78 11.08
C THR A 175 -8.35 11.86 10.53
N LEU A 176 -8.67 10.96 9.59
CA LEU A 176 -9.99 10.81 9.02
C LEU A 176 -10.70 9.61 9.66
N GLY A 177 -11.87 9.86 10.27
CA GLY A 177 -12.77 8.81 10.73
C GLY A 177 -13.75 8.41 9.63
N ILE A 178 -13.76 7.14 9.26
CA ILE A 178 -14.68 6.56 8.29
C ILE A 178 -15.65 5.65 9.04
N LYS A 179 -16.95 5.96 8.95
CA LYS A 179 -17.99 5.21 9.67
C LYS A 179 -18.26 3.83 9.08
N GLU A 180 -18.14 3.70 7.77
CA GLU A 180 -18.53 2.50 7.05
C GLU A 180 -17.40 2.06 6.13
N GLN A 181 -16.91 0.84 6.32
CA GLN A 181 -15.90 0.24 5.44
C GLN A 181 -16.39 -0.08 4.02
N ILE A 182 -17.71 -0.11 3.81
CA ILE A 182 -18.36 -0.52 2.54
C ILE A 182 -18.08 0.41 1.36
N ILE A 183 -17.44 1.55 1.62
CA ILE A 183 -17.03 2.53 0.62
C ILE A 183 -15.86 2.04 -0.25
N PHE A 184 -15.15 1.00 0.18
CA PHE A 184 -14.08 0.40 -0.58
C PHE A 184 -14.65 -0.60 -1.59
N PRO A 185 -14.35 -0.46 -2.91
CA PRO A 185 -14.84 -1.38 -3.94
C PRO A 185 -14.35 -2.83 -3.76
N GLU A 186 -13.26 -3.04 -3.02
CA GLU A 186 -12.68 -4.37 -2.79
C GLU A 186 -13.47 -5.21 -1.78
N ILE A 187 -14.44 -4.63 -1.07
CA ILE A 187 -15.24 -5.36 -0.09
C ILE A 187 -16.53 -5.84 -0.73
N ASP A 188 -16.78 -7.15 -0.65
CA ASP A 188 -18.05 -7.75 -1.03
C ASP A 188 -19.13 -7.43 0.02
N TYR A 189 -20.18 -6.72 -0.36
CA TYR A 189 -21.28 -6.35 0.53
C TYR A 189 -21.97 -7.57 1.17
N ASP A 190 -22.06 -8.69 0.43
CA ASP A 190 -22.77 -9.90 0.87
C ASP A 190 -22.02 -10.67 1.98
N LYS A 191 -20.72 -10.43 2.15
CA LYS A 191 -19.88 -11.10 3.16
C LYS A 191 -19.82 -10.33 4.49
N ILE A 192 -20.49 -9.19 4.59
CA ILE A 192 -20.39 -8.30 5.74
C ILE A 192 -21.50 -8.63 6.74
N ASP A 193 -21.12 -9.19 7.89
CA ASP A 193 -22.07 -9.43 9.00
C ASP A 193 -22.51 -8.13 9.69
N LYS A 194 -21.56 -7.19 9.85
CA LYS A 194 -21.77 -5.90 10.53
C LYS A 194 -20.94 -4.79 9.91
N VAL A 195 -21.51 -3.59 9.85
CA VAL A 195 -20.80 -2.38 9.42
C VAL A 195 -19.78 -1.99 10.49
N LYS A 196 -18.51 -1.91 10.08
CA LYS A 196 -17.39 -1.52 10.94
C LYS A 196 -16.84 -0.18 10.46
N GLY A 197 -16.48 0.67 11.42
CA GLY A 197 -15.78 1.93 11.16
C GLY A 197 -14.27 1.77 11.25
N MET A 198 -13.53 2.61 10.54
CA MET A 198 -12.06 2.65 10.58
C MET A 198 -11.55 4.07 10.67
N ASN A 199 -10.38 4.25 11.29
CA ASN A 199 -9.67 5.51 11.34
C ASN A 199 -8.43 5.43 10.45
N ILE A 200 -8.24 6.46 9.63
CA ILE A 200 -7.10 6.61 8.73
C ILE A 200 -6.32 7.82 9.18
N THR A 201 -5.12 7.58 9.71
CA THR A 201 -4.20 8.64 10.11
C THR A 201 -3.12 8.80 9.05
N ILE A 202 -3.09 9.98 8.45
CA ILE A 202 -2.08 10.41 7.50
C ILE A 202 -1.01 11.17 8.28
N VAL A 203 0.19 10.60 8.35
CA VAL A 203 1.33 11.21 9.03
C VAL A 203 2.18 11.94 8.01
N THR A 204 2.41 13.22 8.26
CA THR A 204 3.25 14.07 7.42
C THR A 204 4.49 14.51 8.20
N THR A 205 5.49 15.03 7.49
CA THR A 205 6.64 15.68 8.11
C THR A 205 6.41 17.17 8.36
N ALA A 206 5.19 17.68 8.17
CA ALA A 206 4.89 19.09 8.36
C ALA A 206 5.03 19.47 9.85
N PRO A 207 5.66 20.59 10.20
CA PRO A 207 5.73 21.09 11.57
C PRO A 207 4.43 21.76 12.02
N THR A 208 3.63 22.29 11.09
CA THR A 208 2.42 23.07 11.36
C THR A 208 1.21 22.51 10.60
N ASP A 209 0.01 22.81 11.13
CA ASP A 209 -1.24 22.38 10.50
C ASP A 209 -1.52 23.08 9.17
N GLU A 210 -1.05 24.31 9.00
CA GLU A 210 -1.20 25.08 7.76
C GLU A 210 -0.45 24.40 6.61
N GLU A 211 0.80 24.00 6.85
CA GLU A 211 1.63 23.28 5.89
C GLU A 211 1.04 21.91 5.55
N GLY A 212 0.58 21.17 6.58
CA GLY A 212 -0.07 19.86 6.39
C GLY A 212 -1.37 19.97 5.60
N LYS A 213 -2.20 20.97 5.90
CA LYS A 213 -3.45 21.25 5.19
C LYS A 213 -3.20 21.65 3.75
N TYR A 214 -2.23 22.52 3.50
CA TYR A 214 -1.88 22.94 2.15
C TYR A 214 -1.35 21.76 1.31
N LEU A 215 -0.47 20.93 1.89
CA LEU A 215 0.01 19.71 1.25
C LEU A 215 -1.15 18.77 0.86
N LEU A 216 -2.05 18.46 1.79
CA LEU A 216 -3.19 17.58 1.52
C LEU A 216 -4.16 18.18 0.48
N LYS A 217 -4.36 19.50 0.51
CA LYS A 217 -5.20 20.21 -0.46
C LYS A 217 -4.60 20.14 -1.87
N LEU A 218 -3.29 20.31 -1.99
CA LEU A 218 -2.59 20.16 -3.27
C LEU A 218 -2.66 18.74 -3.82
N MET A 219 -2.62 17.74 -2.94
CA MET A 219 -2.76 16.33 -3.32
C MET A 219 -4.22 15.92 -3.61
N GLY A 220 -5.15 16.88 -3.68
CA GLY A 220 -6.52 16.66 -4.13
C GLY A 220 -7.52 16.33 -3.03
N LEU A 221 -7.14 16.46 -1.75
CA LEU A 221 -8.06 16.16 -0.65
C LEU A 221 -9.18 17.22 -0.57
N PRO A 222 -10.46 16.83 -0.70
CA PRO A 222 -11.57 17.78 -0.74
C PRO A 222 -11.94 18.23 0.68
N PHE A 223 -11.43 19.40 1.06
CA PHE A 223 -11.81 20.05 2.32
C PHE A 223 -13.17 20.75 2.22
N ARG A 224 -13.96 20.64 3.29
CA ARG A 224 -15.23 21.33 3.42
C ARG A 224 -14.99 22.85 3.49
N ARG A 225 -15.57 23.59 2.55
CA ARG A 225 -15.68 25.05 2.60
C ARG A 225 -16.92 25.49 3.34
#